data_AF-A0A7G7KK81-F1
#
_entry.id   AF-A0A7G7KK81-F1
#
_cell.length_a   1.000
_cell.length_b   1.000
_cell.length_c   1.000
_cell.angle_alpha   90.00
_cell.angle_beta   90.00
_cell.angle_gamma   90.00
#
_symmetry.space_group_name_H-M   'P 1'
#
loop_
_entity.id
_entity.type
_entity.pdbx_description
1 polymer ?
#
loop_
_entity_poly.entity_id
_entity_poly.type
_entity_poly.pdbx_seq_one_letter_code
_entity_poly.pdbx_strand_id
1 'polypeptide(L)'
;MSRRGLRRLFIAATPLLLAPLGATAQPAGPDPLALADHLKQVNVLYYGSWRCPACQFQTGLFGEVGAQRLPYVECAKPEELPQQAAACQAAEIRAYPTWILPNGERRVGVQSLEELQVWSGMTTGRP
;
A
#
# COMPACT_ATOMS: atom_id res chain seq x y z
N MET A 1 11.49 -72.73 -44.95
CA MET A 1 11.08 -71.32 -45.23
C MET A 1 10.60 -70.66 -43.96
N SER A 2 11.29 -69.58 -43.57
CA SER A 2 11.16 -68.84 -42.32
C SER A 2 9.86 -68.00 -42.27
N ARG A 3 8.98 -68.25 -41.30
CA ARG A 3 7.87 -67.34 -40.98
C ARG A 3 8.39 -66.29 -39.99
N ARG A 4 8.64 -65.08 -40.50
CA ARG A 4 9.02 -63.91 -39.70
C ARG A 4 7.87 -63.56 -38.75
N GLY A 5 8.06 -63.80 -37.45
CA GLY A 5 7.14 -63.42 -36.40
C GLY A 5 7.14 -61.91 -36.20
N LEU A 6 6.00 -61.26 -36.44
CA LEU A 6 5.80 -59.84 -36.21
C LEU A 6 5.71 -59.57 -34.70
N ARG A 7 6.82 -59.13 -34.10
CA ARG A 7 6.85 -58.63 -32.72
C ARG A 7 6.03 -57.34 -32.65
N ARG A 8 4.84 -57.41 -32.04
CA ARG A 8 4.06 -56.24 -31.65
C ARG A 8 4.77 -55.59 -30.47
N LEU A 9 5.36 -54.41 -30.66
CA LEU A 9 5.78 -53.55 -29.55
C LEU A 9 4.51 -52.95 -28.93
N PHE A 10 4.25 -53.28 -27.67
CA PHE A 10 3.29 -52.55 -26.85
C PHE A 10 4.01 -51.32 -26.28
N ILE A 11 3.69 -50.14 -26.80
CA ILE A 11 4.14 -48.87 -26.20
C ILE A 11 3.22 -48.61 -25.01
N ALA A 12 3.73 -48.81 -23.79
CA ALA A 12 3.04 -48.41 -22.57
C ALA A 12 3.15 -46.88 -22.43
N ALA A 13 2.05 -46.17 -22.66
CA ALA A 13 1.99 -44.73 -22.46
C ALA A 13 1.77 -44.44 -20.97
N THR A 14 2.81 -44.02 -20.26
CA THR A 14 2.69 -43.46 -18.92
C THR A 14 2.01 -42.09 -19.00
N PRO A 15 0.86 -41.88 -18.33
CA PRO A 15 0.24 -40.56 -18.30
C PRO A 15 1.14 -39.62 -17.48
N LEU A 16 1.60 -38.52 -18.10
CA LEU A 16 2.15 -37.41 -17.35
C LEU A 16 1.04 -36.86 -16.45
N LEU A 17 1.16 -37.10 -15.14
CA LEU A 17 0.37 -36.39 -14.14
C LEU A 17 0.80 -34.92 -14.17
N LEU A 18 0.09 -34.09 -14.92
CA LEU A 18 0.13 -32.64 -14.76
C LEU A 18 -0.43 -32.31 -13.37
N ALA A 19 0.43 -32.18 -12.37
CA ALA A 19 0.06 -31.51 -11.14
C ALA A 19 -0.24 -30.04 -11.48
N PRO A 20 -1.43 -29.49 -11.16
CA PRO A 20 -1.67 -28.07 -11.34
C PRO A 20 -0.74 -27.31 -10.39
N LEU A 21 0.09 -26.45 -10.96
CA LEU A 21 0.82 -25.42 -10.21
C LEU A 21 -0.24 -24.53 -9.57
N GLY A 22 -0.60 -24.81 -8.32
CA GLY A 22 -1.45 -23.94 -7.54
C GLY A 22 -0.77 -22.59 -7.39
N ALA A 23 -1.23 -21.59 -8.15
CA ALA A 23 -0.86 -20.21 -7.94
C ALA A 23 -1.37 -19.81 -6.55
N THR A 24 -0.46 -19.70 -5.58
CA THR A 24 -0.80 -19.09 -4.30
C THR A 24 -1.12 -17.63 -4.57
N ALA A 25 -2.39 -17.24 -4.48
CA ALA A 25 -2.78 -15.84 -4.53
C ALA A 25 -2.06 -15.11 -3.39
N GLN A 26 -1.10 -14.26 -3.72
CA GLN A 26 -0.54 -13.34 -2.73
C GLN A 26 -1.68 -12.43 -2.26
N PRO A 27 -1.79 -12.14 -0.95
CA PRO A 27 -2.75 -11.15 -0.51
C PRO A 27 -2.48 -9.86 -1.27
N ALA A 28 -3.53 -9.31 -1.89
CA ALA A 28 -3.44 -7.99 -2.47
C ALA A 28 -3.14 -7.00 -1.33
N GLY A 29 -2.18 -6.09 -1.54
CA GLY A 29 -1.91 -5.02 -0.59
C GLY A 29 -3.14 -4.12 -0.38
N PRO A 30 -3.09 -3.17 0.56
CA PRO A 30 -4.22 -2.31 0.89
C PRO A 30 -4.74 -1.56 -0.33
N ASP A 31 -6.07 -1.46 -0.47
CA ASP A 31 -6.67 -0.55 -1.46
C ASP A 31 -6.34 0.90 -1.08
N PRO A 32 -5.66 1.67 -1.94
CA PRO A 32 -5.17 2.98 -1.54
C PRO A 32 -6.29 4.00 -1.25
N LEU A 33 -7.40 3.93 -1.98
CA LEU A 33 -8.53 4.82 -1.76
C LEU A 33 -9.23 4.53 -0.43
N ALA A 34 -9.51 3.26 -0.14
CA ALA A 34 -10.11 2.82 1.12
C ALA A 34 -9.20 3.17 2.30
N LEU A 35 -7.89 3.02 2.16
CA LEU A 35 -6.94 3.41 3.21
C LEU A 35 -6.92 4.92 3.42
N ALA A 36 -6.90 5.74 2.36
CA ALA A 36 -6.96 7.20 2.50
C ALA A 36 -8.23 7.66 3.23
N ASP A 37 -9.37 7.06 2.88
CA ASP A 37 -10.65 7.32 3.53
C ASP A 37 -10.63 6.89 5.00
N HIS A 38 -10.10 5.71 5.32
CA HIS A 38 -9.93 5.24 6.69
C HIS A 38 -9.07 6.18 7.51
N LEU A 39 -7.88 6.56 7.01
CA LEU A 39 -6.96 7.49 7.68
C LEU A 39 -7.66 8.80 8.04
N LYS A 40 -8.47 9.33 7.12
CA LYS A 40 -9.29 10.53 7.37
C LYS A 40 -10.39 10.29 8.41
N GLN A 41 -11.09 9.15 8.36
CA GLN A 41 -12.15 8.79 9.31
C GLN A 41 -11.63 8.66 10.75
N VAL A 42 -10.44 8.07 10.92
CA VAL A 42 -9.80 7.92 12.23
C VAL A 42 -8.96 9.13 12.64
N ASN A 43 -9.11 10.27 11.94
CA ASN A 43 -8.46 11.55 12.25
C ASN A 43 -6.93 11.48 12.31
N VAL A 44 -6.30 10.64 11.49
CA VAL A 44 -4.85 10.74 11.23
C VAL A 44 -4.59 12.04 10.49
N LEU A 45 -3.49 12.72 10.81
CA LEU A 45 -3.02 13.88 10.06
C LEU A 45 -1.68 13.59 9.39
N TYR A 46 -1.58 13.97 8.13
CA TYR A 46 -0.38 13.86 7.31
C TYR A 46 0.22 15.25 7.06
N TYR A 47 1.27 15.58 7.78
CA TYR A 47 1.99 16.84 7.63
C TYR A 47 3.11 16.72 6.59
N GLY A 48 3.15 17.65 5.64
CA GLY A 48 4.21 17.67 4.65
C GLY A 48 4.33 19.01 3.92
N SER A 49 5.00 18.95 2.77
CA SER A 49 5.17 20.10 1.90
C SER A 49 4.99 19.68 0.44
N TRP A 50 4.25 20.45 -0.35
CA TRP A 50 3.94 20.14 -1.76
C TRP A 50 5.20 19.92 -2.63
N ARG A 51 6.30 20.57 -2.26
CA ARG A 51 7.60 20.52 -2.94
C ARG A 51 8.60 19.54 -2.32
N CYS A 52 8.20 18.78 -1.29
CA CYS A 52 9.07 17.81 -0.62
C CYS A 52 9.06 16.48 -1.42
N PRO A 53 10.21 15.98 -1.92
CA PRO A 53 10.24 14.77 -2.75
C PRO A 53 9.72 13.52 -2.03
N ALA A 54 10.06 13.35 -0.74
CA ALA A 54 9.54 12.25 0.07
C ALA A 54 8.01 12.32 0.24
N CYS A 55 7.46 13.53 0.30
CA CYS A 55 6.03 13.78 0.42
C CYS A 55 5.31 13.47 -0.89
N GLN A 56 5.89 13.87 -2.03
CA GLN A 56 5.39 13.52 -3.35
C GLN A 56 5.40 12.00 -3.56
N PHE A 57 6.48 11.32 -3.14
CA PHE A 57 6.56 9.86 -3.17
C PHE A 57 5.48 9.23 -2.29
N GLN A 58 5.37 9.66 -1.03
CA GLN A 58 4.36 9.17 -0.08
C GLN A 58 2.93 9.33 -0.64
N THR A 59 2.60 10.51 -1.17
CA THR A 59 1.30 10.80 -1.78
C THR A 59 1.08 9.97 -3.05
N GLY A 60 2.13 9.73 -3.84
CA GLY A 60 2.07 8.91 -5.05
C GLY A 60 1.69 7.44 -4.80
N LEU A 61 2.03 6.89 -3.63
CA LEU A 61 1.58 5.54 -3.23
C LEU A 61 0.06 5.40 -3.19
N PHE A 62 -0.67 6.51 -3.00
CA PHE A 62 -2.12 6.52 -2.92
C PHE A 62 -2.82 6.65 -4.28
N GLY A 63 -2.07 6.85 -5.37
CA GLY A 63 -2.62 7.18 -6.69
C GLY A 63 -3.36 8.52 -6.69
N GLU A 64 -3.85 8.95 -7.86
CA GLU A 64 -4.45 10.28 -8.03
C GLU A 64 -5.70 10.48 -7.16
N VAL A 65 -6.62 9.51 -7.15
CA VAL A 65 -7.88 9.62 -6.41
C VAL A 65 -7.64 9.50 -4.91
N GLY A 66 -6.82 8.54 -4.46
CA GLY A 66 -6.50 8.39 -3.03
C GLY A 66 -5.74 9.59 -2.47
N ALA A 67 -4.80 10.16 -3.25
CA ALA A 67 -4.06 11.36 -2.87
C ALA A 67 -4.97 12.56 -2.53
N GLN A 68 -6.06 12.76 -3.29
CA GLN A 68 -7.04 13.83 -3.04
C GLN A 68 -7.84 13.62 -1.75
N ARG A 69 -7.88 12.39 -1.22
CA ARG A 69 -8.63 12.01 -0.02
C ARG A 69 -7.78 12.04 1.25
N LEU A 70 -6.45 12.07 1.12
CA LEU A 70 -5.54 12.09 2.24
C LEU A 70 -5.82 13.26 3.19
N PRO A 71 -5.72 13.05 4.52
CA PRO A 71 -5.83 14.11 5.52
C PRO A 71 -4.53 14.94 5.60
N TYR A 72 -4.17 15.57 4.48
CA TYR A 72 -2.92 16.31 4.30
C TYR A 72 -2.98 17.73 4.88
N VAL A 73 -1.90 18.14 5.54
CA VAL A 73 -1.66 19.49 6.07
C VAL A 73 -0.39 20.05 5.44
N GLU A 74 -0.54 21.15 4.70
CA GLU A 74 0.54 21.83 4.00
C GLU A 74 1.32 22.77 4.93
N CYS A 75 2.60 22.50 5.10
CA CYS A 75 3.48 23.25 6.00
C CYS A 75 4.31 24.34 5.31
N ALA A 76 4.46 24.33 3.98
CA ALA A 76 5.40 25.18 3.25
C ALA A 76 4.74 26.21 2.33
N LYS A 77 3.48 26.57 2.61
CA LYS A 77 2.74 27.65 1.93
C LYS A 77 2.14 28.64 2.94
N PRO A 78 2.96 29.33 3.77
CA PRO A 78 2.44 30.20 4.84
C PRO A 78 1.64 31.41 4.36
N GLU A 79 1.88 31.89 3.13
CA GLU A 79 1.13 33.02 2.56
C GLU A 79 -0.24 32.58 2.02
N GLU A 80 -0.29 31.41 1.38
CA GLU A 80 -1.51 30.88 0.73
C GLU A 80 -2.38 30.08 1.69
N LEU A 81 -1.76 29.36 2.63
CA LEU A 81 -2.39 28.46 3.61
C LEU A 81 -1.87 28.74 5.04
N PRO A 82 -2.03 29.97 5.56
CA PRO A 82 -1.44 30.39 6.85
C PRO A 82 -1.89 29.53 8.03
N GLN A 83 -3.15 29.07 8.04
CA GLN A 83 -3.68 28.23 9.12
C GLN A 83 -3.03 26.84 9.14
N GLN A 84 -2.77 26.24 7.98
CA GLN A 84 -2.12 24.93 7.90
C GLN A 84 -0.64 25.03 8.27
N ALA A 85 0.05 26.06 7.79
CA ALA A 85 1.43 26.33 8.18
C ALA A 85 1.57 26.55 9.70
N ALA A 86 0.65 27.31 10.31
CA ALA A 86 0.60 27.48 11.76
C ALA A 86 0.31 26.17 12.50
N ALA A 87 -0.57 25.32 11.97
CA ALA A 87 -0.83 24.00 12.54
C ALA A 87 0.42 23.11 12.55
N CYS A 88 1.29 23.20 11.54
CA CYS A 88 2.57 22.48 11.52
C CYS A 88 3.53 22.96 12.61
N GLN A 89 3.57 24.26 12.88
CA GLN A 89 4.38 24.83 13.96
C GLN A 89 3.86 24.38 15.33
N ALA A 90 2.53 24.46 15.54
CA ALA A 90 1.87 24.03 16.77
C ALA A 90 2.05 22.52 17.02
N ALA A 91 2.04 21.71 15.95
CA ALA A 91 2.33 20.28 16.01
C ALA A 91 3.84 19.97 16.09
N GLU A 92 4.72 20.96 16.21
CA GLU A 92 6.18 20.80 16.28
C GLU A 92 6.74 19.87 15.20
N ILE A 93 6.30 20.03 13.95
CA ILE A 93 6.77 19.20 12.83
C ILE A 93 8.22 19.57 12.50
N ARG A 94 9.13 18.60 12.64
CA ARG A 94 10.57 18.80 12.40
C ARG A 94 11.10 18.17 11.10
N ALA A 95 10.32 17.27 10.51
CA ALA A 95 10.67 16.57 9.28
C ALA A 95 9.40 16.21 8.50
N TYR A 96 9.55 16.07 7.18
CA TYR A 96 8.45 15.67 6.30
C TYR A 96 8.78 14.34 5.57
N PRO A 97 7.78 13.51 5.27
CA PRO A 97 6.42 13.57 5.82
C PRO A 97 6.41 13.22 7.32
N THR A 98 5.42 13.70 8.07
CA THR A 98 5.13 13.23 9.44
C THR A 98 3.65 12.91 9.56
N TRP A 99 3.33 11.73 10.06
CA TRP A 99 1.98 11.27 10.35
C TRP A 99 1.73 11.34 11.85
N ILE A 100 0.54 11.78 12.26
CA ILE A 100 0.14 11.86 13.67
C ILE A 100 -1.25 11.27 13.85
N LEU A 101 -1.38 10.31 14.77
CA LEU A 101 -2.67 9.77 15.23
C LEU A 101 -3.33 10.71 16.26
N PRO A 102 -4.66 10.62 16.48
CA PRO A 102 -5.34 11.42 17.51
C PRO A 102 -4.80 11.24 18.93
N ASN A 103 -4.24 10.07 19.23
CA ASN A 103 -3.60 9.77 20.51
C ASN A 103 -2.21 10.41 20.66
N GLY A 104 -1.72 11.12 19.63
CA GLY A 104 -0.42 11.80 19.61
C GLY A 104 0.75 10.93 19.13
N GLU A 105 0.54 9.64 18.85
CA GLU A 105 1.58 8.78 18.28
C GLU A 105 2.01 9.28 16.90
N ARG A 106 3.32 9.23 16.62
CA ARG A 106 3.92 9.79 15.40
C ARG A 106 4.67 8.75 14.58
N ARG A 107 4.60 8.90 13.25
CA ARG A 107 5.51 8.26 12.30
C ARG A 107 6.18 9.34 11.46
N VAL A 108 7.51 9.34 11.41
CA VAL A 108 8.29 10.28 10.61
C VAL A 108 8.86 9.55 9.40
N GLY A 109 8.83 10.21 8.24
CA GLY A 109 9.29 9.65 6.97
C GLY A 109 8.22 8.86 6.23
N VAL A 110 8.58 8.43 5.03
CA VAL A 110 7.69 7.66 4.14
C VAL A 110 7.28 6.35 4.82
N GLN A 111 5.99 6.05 4.77
CA GLN A 111 5.37 4.81 5.21
C GLN A 111 4.73 4.12 4.00
N SER A 112 4.88 2.81 3.91
CA SER A 112 4.12 1.99 2.97
C SER A 112 2.62 2.00 3.30
N LEU A 113 1.79 1.63 2.34
CA LEU A 113 0.35 1.50 2.56
C LEU A 113 0.04 0.46 3.66
N GLU A 114 0.79 -0.64 3.69
CA GLU A 114 0.63 -1.71 4.69
C GLU A 114 0.97 -1.23 6.10
N GLU A 115 2.06 -0.47 6.26
CA GLU A 115 2.43 0.13 7.53
C GLU A 115 1.37 1.11 8.02
N LEU A 116 0.84 1.97 7.14
CA LEU A 116 -0.23 2.90 7.49
C LEU A 116 -1.53 2.18 7.83
N GLN A 117 -1.87 1.09 7.13
CA GLN A 117 -3.04 0.27 7.41
C GLN A 117 -2.97 -0.33 8.82
N VAL A 118 -1.86 -1.01 9.13
CA VAL A 118 -1.65 -1.65 10.43
C VAL A 118 -1.60 -0.60 11.55
N TRP A 119 -0.82 0.47 11.34
CA TRP A 119 -0.63 1.51 12.35
C TRP A 119 -1.90 2.30 12.66
N SER A 120 -2.75 2.55 11.66
CA SER A 120 -4.04 3.23 11.84
C SER A 120 -5.16 2.32 12.36
N GLY A 121 -4.87 1.04 12.62
CA GLY A 121 -5.84 0.07 13.11
C GLY A 121 -6.93 -0.28 12.09
N MET A 122 -6.68 -0.08 10.79
CA MET A 122 -7.61 -0.48 9.75
C MET A 122 -7.71 -2.01 9.73
N THR A 123 -8.84 -2.55 10.18
CA THR A 123 -9.08 -3.99 10.13
C THR A 123 -9.27 -4.43 8.69
N THR A 124 -8.35 -5.24 8.16
CA THR A 124 -8.62 -6.03 6.97
C THR A 124 -9.59 -7.13 7.40
N GLY A 125 -10.84 -7.08 6.93
CA GLY A 125 -11.81 -8.13 7.20
C GLY A 125 -11.30 -9.46 6.66
N ARG A 126 -10.65 -10.27 7.52
CA ARG A 126 -10.78 -11.72 7.45
C ARG A 126 -12.06 -12.05 8.25
N PRO A 127 -12.99 -12.84 7.70
CA PRO A 127 -14.24 -13.17 8.39
C PRO A 127 -14.02 -13.73 9.79
#